data_AF-A0A4Y9XQR4-F1
#
_entry.id   AF-A0A4Y9XQR4-F1
#
_cell.length_a   1.000
_cell.length_b   1.000
_cell.length_c   1.000
_cell.angle_alpha   90.00
_cell.angle_beta   90.00
_cell.angle_gamma   90.00
#
_symmetry.space_group_name_H-M   'P 1'
#
loop_
_entity.id
_entity.type
_entity.pdbx_description
1 polymer ?
#
loop_
_entity_poly.entity_id
_entity_poly.type
_entity_poly.pdbx_seq_one_letter_code
_entity_poly.pdbx_strand_id
1 'polypeptide(L)'
;MSQATETPSPAGSATPNIDGANPITKSAAKKEAKRLEKEAKLAAKQTKSGANTPTGEKKAKAEKKKEEEEPPFVNTTPKGEKKGAFLDMSQPMANGYNPIAVEAAWPSPEGQFVISAPPPNVTGSLHIGHGLTTAIQDALVRWNRMLGKTTLFVPGFDHAGISTQSVVEKRLFKTSGKTRHDLGREKFIETVMEWKDDYQHRITTQLCRLGGSYDWSRVAFTMNEPLSKAVTENFCRLHEDGIIYRANRLVNWCVKMNTTLSNLEVDQKQLTGRTLLSVPGYDPKEKFEFGVITSFAYPIEDS
;
A
#
# COMPACT_ATOMS: atom_id res chain seq x y z
N MET A 1 48.52 -46.94 -22.24
CA MET A 1 49.55 -46.20 -22.99
C MET A 1 49.25 -44.72 -22.78
N SER A 2 50.12 -43.87 -22.25
CA SER A 2 51.48 -44.02 -21.68
C SER A 2 51.55 -43.19 -20.37
N GLN A 3 52.09 -43.74 -19.27
CA GLN A 3 53.37 -43.32 -18.65
C GLN A 3 53.55 -41.78 -18.52
N ALA A 4 53.54 -41.18 -17.32
CA ALA A 4 54.51 -41.25 -16.19
C ALA A 4 55.69 -40.26 -16.37
N THR A 5 56.44 -39.82 -15.35
CA THR A 5 56.38 -39.97 -13.86
C THR A 5 55.95 -38.60 -13.23
N GLU A 6 56.28 -38.07 -12.04
CA GLU A 6 56.94 -38.38 -10.72
C GLU A 6 56.38 -37.29 -9.72
N THR A 7 56.31 -37.30 -8.37
CA THR A 7 56.92 -37.97 -7.19
C THR A 7 58.39 -37.61 -6.85
N PRO A 8 58.84 -37.62 -5.57
CA PRO A 8 58.15 -37.58 -4.26
C PRO A 8 58.51 -36.28 -3.46
N SER A 9 58.18 -36.03 -2.19
CA SER A 9 58.67 -36.66 -0.93
C SER A 9 58.03 -36.01 0.32
N PRO A 10 58.14 -36.58 1.54
CA PRO A 10 56.92 -36.80 2.35
C PRO A 10 56.96 -36.41 3.84
N ALA A 11 55.81 -36.65 4.51
CA ALA A 11 55.57 -36.74 5.97
C ALA A 11 55.67 -35.43 6.81
N GLY A 12 54.94 -35.28 7.92
CA GLY A 12 53.99 -36.21 8.55
C GLY A 12 53.18 -35.59 9.71
N SER A 13 52.34 -36.43 10.34
CA SER A 13 51.46 -36.20 11.49
C SER A 13 52.18 -35.86 12.82
N ALA A 14 51.56 -35.27 13.87
CA ALA A 14 50.30 -34.51 14.01
C ALA A 14 50.10 -33.98 15.46
N THR A 15 49.53 -32.76 15.63
CA THR A 15 48.69 -32.29 16.78
C THR A 15 49.31 -32.25 18.22
N PRO A 16 48.68 -31.63 19.27
CA PRO A 16 47.47 -30.76 19.31
C PRO A 16 47.59 -29.42 20.13
N ASN A 17 46.66 -28.48 19.82
CA ASN A 17 45.93 -27.56 20.73
C ASN A 17 46.49 -26.22 21.31
N ILE A 18 45.52 -25.33 21.60
CA ILE A 18 45.49 -24.10 22.44
C ILE A 18 45.97 -22.77 21.79
N ASP A 19 45.25 -21.70 22.17
CA ASP A 19 45.36 -20.27 21.80
C ASP A 19 45.18 -19.88 20.31
N GLY A 20 44.75 -18.67 19.96
CA GLY A 20 44.25 -17.56 20.80
C GLY A 20 44.19 -16.24 20.02
N ALA A 21 43.02 -15.58 20.01
CA ALA A 21 42.72 -14.31 19.32
C ALA A 21 42.77 -14.30 17.77
N ASN A 22 41.85 -13.52 17.17
CA ASN A 22 41.83 -13.14 15.75
C ASN A 22 41.49 -11.63 15.69
N PRO A 23 41.98 -10.83 14.71
CA PRO A 23 42.28 -9.42 14.95
C PRO A 23 41.08 -8.47 14.94
N ILE A 24 41.14 -7.48 15.84
CA ILE A 24 40.18 -6.37 15.91
C ILE A 24 40.20 -5.57 14.59
N THR A 25 39.04 -5.36 13.98
CA THR A 25 38.94 -4.63 12.71
C THR A 25 39.32 -3.15 12.86
N LYS A 26 39.96 -2.59 11.82
CA LYS A 26 40.44 -1.17 11.78
C LYS A 26 39.35 -0.12 12.06
N SER A 27 38.06 -0.51 11.97
CA SER A 27 36.92 0.33 12.33
C SER A 27 36.81 0.60 13.85
N ALA A 28 37.01 -0.42 14.68
CA ALA A 28 36.83 -0.32 16.13
C ALA A 28 37.88 0.60 16.78
N ALA A 29 39.17 0.38 16.49
CA ALA A 29 40.26 1.22 16.97
C ALA A 29 40.09 2.70 16.57
N LYS A 30 39.59 2.97 15.35
CA LYS A 30 39.30 4.33 14.87
C LYS A 30 38.11 4.98 15.58
N LYS A 31 37.15 4.19 16.08
CA LYS A 31 36.02 4.66 16.89
C LYS A 31 36.44 4.97 18.33
N GLU A 32 37.30 4.14 18.91
CA GLU A 32 37.83 4.30 20.27
C GLU A 32 38.79 5.49 20.39
N ALA A 33 39.76 5.62 19.47
CA ALA A 33 40.65 6.79 19.43
C ALA A 33 39.86 8.11 19.35
N LYS A 34 38.74 8.14 18.61
CA LYS A 34 37.87 9.31 18.48
C LYS A 34 36.95 9.54 19.70
N ARG A 35 36.80 8.56 20.59
CA ARG A 35 36.19 8.72 21.93
C ARG A 35 37.21 9.34 22.88
N LEU A 36 38.41 8.77 22.97
CA LEU A 36 39.51 9.25 23.81
C LEU A 36 39.92 10.70 23.45
N GLU A 37 39.93 11.06 22.17
CA GLU A 37 40.19 12.44 21.72
C GLU A 37 39.11 13.43 22.21
N LYS A 38 37.85 13.00 22.26
CA LYS A 38 36.74 13.81 22.81
C LYS A 38 36.84 13.94 24.34
N GLU A 39 37.17 12.85 25.03
CA GLU A 39 37.32 12.80 26.49
C GLU A 39 38.50 13.68 26.94
N ALA A 40 39.64 13.62 26.25
CA ALA A 40 40.79 14.50 26.47
C ALA A 40 40.44 15.99 26.20
N LYS A 41 39.68 16.29 25.15
CA LYS A 41 39.20 17.66 24.86
C LYS A 41 38.17 18.19 25.86
N LEU A 42 37.46 17.30 26.57
CA LEU A 42 36.57 17.66 27.69
C LEU A 42 37.40 17.96 28.95
N ALA A 43 38.33 17.08 29.32
CA ALA A 43 39.22 17.28 30.47
C ALA A 43 40.05 18.57 30.34
N ALA A 44 40.65 18.82 29.16
CA ALA A 44 41.40 20.03 28.87
C ALA A 44 40.57 21.33 28.84
N LYS A 45 39.23 21.21 28.83
CA LYS A 45 38.30 22.34 28.96
C LYS A 45 37.90 22.60 30.41
N GLN A 46 37.86 21.56 31.25
CA GLN A 46 37.61 21.67 32.70
C GLN A 46 38.83 22.20 33.47
N THR A 47 40.06 21.82 33.09
CA THR A 47 41.28 22.31 33.77
C THR A 47 41.58 23.80 33.56
N LYS A 48 40.87 24.48 32.65
CA LYS A 48 41.02 25.93 32.40
C LYS A 48 40.09 26.83 33.24
N SER A 49 39.30 26.28 34.17
CA SER A 49 38.39 27.07 35.03
C SER A 49 38.79 27.14 36.51
N GLY A 50 40.06 26.86 36.86
CA GLY A 50 40.48 26.71 38.26
C GLY A 50 41.94 27.10 38.55
N ALA A 51 42.30 28.37 38.39
CA ALA A 51 43.51 28.95 38.98
C ALA A 51 43.30 30.45 39.23
N ASN A 52 43.38 30.90 40.48
CA ASN A 52 43.24 32.31 40.86
C ASN A 52 44.01 32.58 42.16
N THR A 53 44.97 33.51 42.13
CA THR A 53 45.80 33.89 43.28
C THR A 53 46.10 35.40 43.22
N PRO A 54 46.09 36.16 44.34
CA PRO A 54 45.71 37.57 44.27
C PRO A 54 46.84 38.58 44.50
N THR A 55 46.71 39.77 43.91
CA THR A 55 47.11 41.09 44.48
C THR A 55 46.65 42.22 43.54
N GLY A 56 46.45 43.45 44.06
CA GLY A 56 46.41 44.67 43.24
C GLY A 56 45.04 45.27 42.88
N GLU A 57 44.53 46.13 43.77
CA GLU A 57 43.65 47.30 43.50
C GLU A 57 42.24 47.13 42.87
N LYS A 58 41.42 48.18 43.05
CA LYS A 58 39.97 48.20 42.74
C LYS A 58 39.66 49.02 41.48
N LYS A 59 38.81 48.49 40.60
CA LYS A 59 37.86 49.28 39.80
C LYS A 59 36.50 48.57 39.73
N ALA A 60 35.45 49.32 39.38
CA ALA A 60 34.08 49.00 39.79
C ALA A 60 33.48 47.74 39.13
N LYS A 61 32.63 47.06 39.90
CA LYS A 61 31.91 45.84 39.54
C LYS A 61 30.63 46.20 38.76
N ALA A 62 30.59 45.91 37.47
CA ALA A 62 29.34 45.90 36.72
C ALA A 62 28.52 44.65 37.10
N GLU A 63 27.22 44.81 37.34
CA GLU A 63 26.38 43.70 37.78
C GLU A 63 25.98 42.79 36.61
N LYS A 64 26.19 41.49 36.79
CA LYS A 64 25.73 40.48 35.84
C LYS A 64 24.23 40.26 36.07
N LYS A 65 23.39 40.76 35.15
CA LYS A 65 21.95 40.43 35.14
C LYS A 65 21.77 38.91 35.24
N LYS A 66 20.77 38.49 36.02
CA LYS A 66 20.24 37.12 35.92
C LYS A 66 19.61 36.95 34.53
N GLU A 67 19.75 35.77 33.95
CA GLU A 67 18.77 35.29 32.99
C GLU A 67 17.47 35.00 33.76
N GLU A 68 16.36 35.53 33.28
CA GLU A 68 15.03 35.14 33.73
C GLU A 68 14.63 33.90 32.93
N GLU A 69 14.13 32.85 33.61
CA GLU A 69 13.59 31.68 32.91
C GLU A 69 12.29 32.11 32.20
N GLU A 70 12.26 32.00 30.87
CA GLU A 70 11.06 32.35 30.09
C GLU A 70 9.87 31.49 30.57
N PRO A 71 8.71 32.08 30.92
CA PRO A 71 7.59 31.35 31.48
C PRO A 71 7.05 30.31 30.48
N PRO A 72 6.57 29.14 30.96
CA PRO A 72 6.07 28.08 30.08
C PRO A 72 4.91 28.60 29.22
N PHE A 73 5.01 28.36 27.91
CA PHE A 73 4.04 28.85 26.93
C PHE A 73 2.63 28.29 27.18
N VAL A 74 1.68 29.17 27.50
CA VAL A 74 0.26 28.84 27.64
C VAL A 74 -0.51 29.43 26.47
N ASN A 75 -1.14 28.59 25.66
CA ASN A 75 -1.98 29.04 24.54
C ASN A 75 -3.35 29.51 25.06
N THR A 76 -3.57 30.83 25.04
CA THR A 76 -4.80 31.50 25.50
C THR A 76 -5.84 31.72 24.40
N THR A 77 -5.61 31.25 23.16
CA THR A 77 -6.51 31.52 22.03
C THR A 77 -7.83 30.73 22.13
N PRO A 78 -9.01 31.38 22.04
CA PRO A 78 -10.29 30.69 21.92
C PRO A 78 -10.38 29.79 20.68
N LYS A 79 -11.11 28.68 20.80
CA LYS A 79 -11.26 27.70 19.72
C LYS A 79 -12.11 28.25 18.57
N GLY A 80 -11.52 28.31 17.37
CA GLY A 80 -12.18 28.80 16.15
C GLY A 80 -11.86 30.26 15.79
N GLU A 81 -11.14 30.99 16.67
CA GLU A 81 -10.63 32.32 16.35
C GLU A 81 -9.24 32.25 15.70
N LYS A 82 -8.90 33.27 14.91
CA LYS A 82 -7.50 33.45 14.45
C LYS A 82 -6.62 33.70 15.68
N LYS A 83 -5.41 33.13 15.69
CA LYS A 83 -4.40 33.29 16.76
C LYS A 83 -3.82 34.71 16.80
N GLY A 84 -4.64 35.68 17.20
CA GLY A 84 -4.33 37.12 17.23
C GLY A 84 -3.37 37.53 18.36
N ALA A 85 -3.18 36.67 19.37
CA ALA A 85 -2.27 36.95 20.48
C ALA A 85 -0.78 37.10 20.06
N PHE A 86 -0.39 36.58 18.89
CA PHE A 86 0.97 36.75 18.34
C PHE A 86 1.14 38.07 17.55
N LEU A 87 0.20 39.00 17.66
CA LEU A 87 0.23 40.32 16.99
C LEU A 87 0.27 41.51 17.96
N ASP A 88 0.42 41.28 19.27
CA ASP A 88 0.94 42.32 20.17
C ASP A 88 2.45 42.50 19.95
N MET A 89 2.80 43.28 18.92
CA MET A 89 4.19 43.63 18.61
C MET A 89 4.83 44.61 19.62
N SER A 90 4.17 44.91 20.76
CA SER A 90 4.83 45.61 21.88
C SER A 90 5.64 44.67 22.77
N GLN A 91 5.40 43.36 22.71
CA GLN A 91 6.18 42.38 23.46
C GLN A 91 7.57 42.16 22.82
N PRO A 92 8.64 41.97 23.62
CA PRO A 92 9.95 41.62 23.09
C PRO A 92 9.92 40.24 22.41
N MET A 93 10.57 40.11 21.25
CA MET A 93 10.72 38.80 20.60
C MET A 93 11.53 37.84 21.48
N ALA A 94 11.09 36.59 21.56
CA ALA A 94 11.78 35.55 22.33
C ALA A 94 13.23 35.35 21.88
N ASN A 95 14.12 35.03 22.81
CA ASN A 95 15.58 35.01 22.55
C ASN A 95 16.05 33.80 21.73
N GLY A 96 15.17 32.85 21.43
CA GLY A 96 15.48 31.65 20.66
C GLY A 96 14.26 30.97 20.05
N TYR A 97 14.50 30.01 19.16
CA TYR A 97 13.44 29.20 18.56
C TYR A 97 12.83 28.24 19.59
N ASN A 98 11.57 28.48 19.96
CA ASN A 98 10.78 27.60 20.82
C ASN A 98 9.85 26.72 19.97
N PRO A 99 10.15 25.42 19.77
CA PRO A 99 9.32 24.54 18.94
C PRO A 99 7.90 24.38 19.49
N ILE A 100 7.71 24.37 20.81
CA ILE A 100 6.39 24.17 21.43
C ILE A 100 5.44 25.32 21.08
N ALA A 101 5.93 26.56 21.11
CA ALA A 101 5.16 27.74 20.70
C ALA A 101 4.83 27.72 19.19
N VAL A 102 5.76 27.25 18.35
CA VAL A 102 5.58 27.16 16.89
C VAL A 102 4.62 26.04 16.50
N GLU A 103 4.75 24.85 17.08
CA GLU A 103 3.85 23.71 16.87
C GLU A 103 2.44 24.01 17.41
N ALA A 104 2.34 24.66 18.58
CA ALA A 104 1.06 25.15 19.08
C ALA A 104 0.47 26.30 18.24
N ALA A 105 1.28 26.99 17.42
CA ALA A 105 0.82 27.98 16.45
C ALA A 105 0.30 27.35 15.15
N TRP A 106 0.70 26.12 14.79
CA TRP A 106 0.19 25.42 13.59
C TRP A 106 -1.34 25.26 13.59
N PRO A 107 -2.00 25.25 12.41
CA PRO A 107 -3.43 25.01 12.33
C PRO A 107 -3.77 23.58 12.78
N SER A 108 -4.60 23.45 13.81
CA SER A 108 -5.21 22.16 14.16
C SER A 108 -6.21 21.78 13.06
N PRO A 109 -6.27 20.52 12.58
CA PRO A 109 -7.14 20.19 11.47
C PRO A 109 -8.63 20.36 11.80
N GLU A 110 -9.30 21.31 11.15
CA GLU A 110 -10.71 21.62 11.39
C GLU A 110 -11.62 20.67 10.58
N GLY A 111 -11.67 19.43 11.04
CA GLY A 111 -12.50 18.36 10.48
C GLY A 111 -11.74 17.39 9.57
N GLN A 112 -12.49 16.44 9.02
CA GLN A 112 -11.96 15.33 8.22
C GLN A 112 -12.60 15.33 6.83
N PHE A 113 -11.88 14.81 5.84
CA PHE A 113 -12.39 14.59 4.50
C PHE A 113 -11.82 13.29 3.93
N VAL A 114 -12.67 12.28 3.78
CA VAL A 114 -12.26 10.92 3.38
C VAL A 114 -12.90 10.57 2.04
N ILE A 115 -12.07 10.14 1.10
CA ILE A 115 -12.50 9.50 -0.15
C ILE A 115 -11.86 8.11 -0.21
N SER A 116 -12.69 7.08 -0.41
CA SER A 116 -12.21 5.81 -0.95
C SER A 116 -12.14 5.91 -2.46
N ALA A 117 -11.00 5.56 -3.07
CA ALA A 117 -10.92 5.45 -4.52
C ALA A 117 -11.79 4.27 -5.00
N PRO A 118 -12.53 4.38 -6.11
CA PRO A 118 -13.09 3.21 -6.76
C PRO A 118 -11.89 2.35 -7.22
N PRO A 119 -11.73 1.12 -6.70
CA PRO A 119 -10.52 0.34 -6.95
C PRO A 119 -10.50 -0.14 -8.41
N PRO A 120 -9.51 0.25 -9.24
CA PRO A 120 -9.42 -0.27 -10.60
C PRO A 120 -9.21 -1.79 -10.61
N ASN A 121 -9.91 -2.43 -11.54
CA ASN A 121 -9.79 -3.85 -11.82
C ASN A 121 -8.38 -4.17 -12.31
N VAL A 122 -7.77 -5.25 -11.80
CA VAL A 122 -6.44 -5.72 -12.25
C VAL A 122 -6.47 -6.41 -13.63
N THR A 123 -7.28 -5.92 -14.57
CA THR A 123 -7.59 -6.55 -15.87
C THR A 123 -6.88 -5.89 -17.06
N GLY A 124 -6.29 -4.71 -16.90
CA GLY A 124 -5.70 -3.94 -17.98
C GLY A 124 -4.98 -2.67 -17.51
N SER A 125 -4.41 -1.92 -18.45
CA SER A 125 -3.88 -0.58 -18.19
C SER A 125 -5.02 0.44 -18.09
N LEU A 126 -4.82 1.49 -17.29
CA LEU A 126 -5.82 2.56 -17.15
C LEU A 126 -6.02 3.32 -18.47
N HIS A 127 -7.28 3.68 -18.75
CA HIS A 127 -7.72 4.52 -19.86
C HIS A 127 -8.30 5.85 -19.36
N ILE A 128 -8.60 6.78 -20.28
CA ILE A 128 -8.98 8.18 -19.99
C ILE A 128 -10.10 8.36 -18.94
N GLY A 129 -11.07 7.44 -18.84
CA GLY A 129 -12.13 7.50 -17.82
C GLY A 129 -11.60 7.40 -16.39
N HIS A 130 -10.56 6.58 -16.16
CA HIS A 130 -9.88 6.53 -14.86
C HIS A 130 -9.13 7.84 -14.57
N GLY A 131 -8.56 8.48 -15.60
CA GLY A 131 -7.93 9.80 -15.48
C GLY A 131 -8.92 10.89 -15.07
N LEU A 132 -10.11 10.91 -15.68
CA LEU A 132 -11.20 11.82 -15.31
C LEU A 132 -11.63 11.63 -13.85
N THR A 133 -11.93 10.40 -13.44
CA THR A 133 -12.32 10.10 -12.05
C THR A 133 -11.22 10.48 -11.05
N THR A 134 -9.97 10.14 -11.36
CA THR A 134 -8.80 10.50 -10.53
C THR A 134 -8.66 12.01 -10.37
N ALA A 135 -8.77 12.76 -11.46
CA ALA A 135 -8.64 14.23 -11.45
C ALA A 135 -9.72 14.90 -10.59
N ILE A 136 -10.98 14.44 -10.68
CA ILE A 136 -12.09 14.97 -9.88
C ILE A 136 -11.87 14.67 -8.39
N GLN A 137 -11.54 13.43 -8.05
CA GLN A 137 -11.32 13.03 -6.65
C GLN A 137 -10.08 13.73 -6.03
N ASP A 138 -8.97 13.79 -6.77
CA ASP A 138 -7.74 14.42 -6.29
C ASP A 138 -7.90 15.94 -6.15
N ALA A 139 -8.65 16.60 -7.03
CA ALA A 139 -8.98 18.03 -6.87
C ALA A 139 -9.79 18.30 -5.59
N LEU A 140 -10.81 17.48 -5.29
CA LEU A 140 -11.59 17.58 -4.06
C LEU A 140 -10.73 17.33 -2.81
N VAL A 141 -9.83 16.33 -2.86
CA VAL A 141 -8.89 16.01 -1.79
C VAL A 141 -7.91 17.16 -1.56
N ARG A 142 -7.26 17.68 -2.61
CA ARG A 142 -6.33 18.82 -2.52
C ARG A 142 -7.03 20.08 -1.99
N TRP A 143 -8.23 20.38 -2.46
CA TRP A 143 -9.01 21.52 -1.98
C TRP A 143 -9.34 21.41 -0.49
N ASN A 144 -9.84 20.26 -0.02
CA ASN A 144 -10.12 20.07 1.40
C ASN A 144 -8.84 20.08 2.27
N ARG A 145 -7.69 19.66 1.72
CA ARG A 145 -6.37 19.76 2.36
C ARG A 145 -5.92 21.22 2.49
N MET A 146 -6.16 22.04 1.47
CA MET A 146 -5.91 23.50 1.49
C MET A 146 -6.86 24.24 2.45
N LEU A 147 -8.07 23.72 2.67
CA LEU A 147 -8.99 24.18 3.72
C LEU A 147 -8.61 23.70 5.13
N GLY A 148 -7.44 23.09 5.32
CA GLY A 148 -6.94 22.69 6.63
C GLY A 148 -7.57 21.42 7.23
N LYS A 149 -8.33 20.63 6.45
CA LYS A 149 -8.91 19.37 6.95
C LYS A 149 -7.91 18.22 6.91
N THR A 150 -8.06 17.26 7.83
CA THR A 150 -7.36 15.96 7.73
C THR A 150 -7.94 15.18 6.55
N THR A 151 -7.20 15.11 5.45
CA THR A 151 -7.63 14.40 4.24
C THR A 151 -7.09 12.98 4.17
N LEU A 152 -7.95 12.02 3.83
CA LEU A 152 -7.55 10.67 3.49
C LEU A 152 -8.10 10.30 2.10
N PHE A 153 -7.23 9.88 1.19
CA PHE A 153 -7.61 9.36 -0.13
C PHE A 153 -7.07 7.93 -0.25
N VAL A 154 -7.92 6.93 0.00
CA VAL A 154 -7.49 5.53 0.11
C VAL A 154 -7.32 4.92 -1.28
N PRO A 155 -6.11 4.47 -1.69
CA PRO A 155 -5.93 3.71 -2.90
C PRO A 155 -6.30 2.24 -2.68
N GLY A 156 -6.85 1.60 -3.71
CA GLY A 156 -7.08 0.16 -3.69
C GLY A 156 -7.16 -0.46 -5.07
N PHE A 157 -7.20 -1.79 -5.13
CA PHE A 157 -7.21 -2.59 -6.35
C PHE A 157 -8.27 -3.69 -6.25
N ASP A 158 -9.02 -3.94 -7.33
CA ASP A 158 -10.01 -5.01 -7.36
C ASP A 158 -9.51 -6.23 -8.14
N HIS A 159 -9.62 -7.39 -7.51
CA HIS A 159 -9.43 -8.71 -8.12
C HIS A 159 -10.36 -8.96 -9.33
N ALA A 160 -11.52 -8.30 -9.40
CA ALA A 160 -12.51 -8.34 -10.49
C ALA A 160 -12.97 -9.74 -10.95
N GLY A 161 -12.80 -10.76 -10.10
CA GLY A 161 -13.25 -12.15 -10.28
C GLY A 161 -13.19 -12.67 -11.73
N ILE A 162 -14.38 -12.88 -12.31
CA ILE A 162 -14.59 -13.41 -13.66
C ILE A 162 -13.89 -12.60 -14.76
N SER A 163 -13.72 -11.29 -14.60
CA SER A 163 -13.06 -10.44 -15.59
C SER A 163 -11.56 -10.72 -15.65
N THR A 164 -10.90 -10.82 -14.48
CA THR A 164 -9.47 -11.16 -14.40
C THR A 164 -9.23 -12.59 -14.86
N GLN A 165 -10.07 -13.55 -14.43
CA GLN A 165 -10.02 -14.93 -14.93
C GLN A 165 -10.10 -14.96 -16.46
N SER A 166 -11.08 -14.26 -17.06
CA SER A 166 -11.28 -14.26 -18.51
C SER A 166 -10.08 -13.64 -19.28
N VAL A 167 -9.41 -12.63 -18.71
CA VAL A 167 -8.23 -12.01 -19.32
C VAL A 167 -6.99 -12.91 -19.19
N VAL A 168 -6.76 -13.51 -18.02
CA VAL A 168 -5.64 -14.43 -17.78
C VAL A 168 -5.77 -15.69 -18.63
N GLU A 169 -6.96 -16.30 -18.72
CA GLU A 169 -7.22 -17.43 -19.64
C GLU A 169 -6.91 -17.05 -21.10
N LYS A 170 -7.35 -15.87 -21.56
CA LYS A 170 -7.08 -15.37 -22.92
C LYS A 170 -5.60 -15.12 -23.18
N ARG A 171 -4.80 -14.70 -22.18
CA ARG A 171 -3.33 -14.58 -22.31
C ARG A 171 -2.66 -15.94 -22.32
N LEU A 172 -2.98 -16.81 -21.36
CA LEU A 172 -2.42 -18.15 -21.22
C LEU A 172 -2.54 -18.96 -22.52
N PHE A 173 -3.74 -18.95 -23.13
CA PHE A 173 -3.98 -19.61 -24.40
C PHE A 173 -3.16 -19.00 -25.55
N LYS A 174 -3.04 -17.67 -25.60
CA LYS A 174 -2.22 -16.96 -26.61
C LYS A 174 -0.71 -17.17 -26.45
N THR A 175 -0.20 -17.32 -25.22
CA THR A 175 1.25 -17.43 -24.96
C THR A 175 1.76 -18.86 -24.89
N SER A 176 0.89 -19.84 -24.61
CA SER A 176 1.29 -21.24 -24.36
C SER A 176 0.40 -22.30 -25.01
N GLY A 177 -0.71 -21.92 -25.64
CA GLY A 177 -1.74 -22.85 -26.15
C GLY A 177 -2.59 -23.53 -25.05
N LYS A 178 -2.25 -23.35 -23.77
CA LYS A 178 -2.91 -24.02 -22.65
C LYS A 178 -4.16 -23.30 -22.16
N THR A 179 -5.07 -24.05 -21.56
CA THR A 179 -6.23 -23.57 -20.80
C THR A 179 -5.94 -23.62 -19.29
N ARG A 180 -6.83 -23.06 -18.47
CA ARG A 180 -6.77 -23.22 -17.00
C ARG A 180 -6.93 -24.68 -16.54
N HIS A 181 -7.56 -25.54 -17.34
CA HIS A 181 -7.75 -26.95 -17.01
C HIS A 181 -6.43 -27.73 -17.12
N ASP A 182 -5.55 -27.35 -18.05
CA ASP A 182 -4.24 -27.99 -18.26
C ASP A 182 -3.19 -27.59 -17.20
N LEU A 183 -3.43 -26.50 -16.45
CA LEU A 183 -2.59 -26.09 -15.33
C LEU A 183 -3.03 -26.70 -13.98
N GLY A 184 -4.33 -26.96 -13.82
CA GLY A 184 -4.94 -27.21 -12.52
C GLY A 184 -5.14 -25.94 -11.68
N ARG A 185 -5.90 -26.07 -10.58
CA ARG A 185 -6.38 -24.92 -9.79
C ARG A 185 -5.26 -24.08 -9.17
N GLU A 186 -4.27 -24.72 -8.54
CA GLU A 186 -3.23 -24.05 -7.76
C GLU A 186 -2.33 -23.20 -8.67
N LYS A 187 -1.75 -23.81 -9.70
CA LYS A 187 -0.90 -23.12 -10.69
C LYS A 187 -1.63 -22.02 -11.45
N PHE A 188 -2.94 -22.18 -11.68
CA PHE A 188 -3.74 -21.10 -12.26
C PHE A 188 -3.92 -19.92 -11.30
N ILE A 189 -4.12 -20.17 -9.99
CA ILE A 189 -4.18 -19.11 -8.97
C ILE A 189 -2.83 -18.40 -8.83
N GLU A 190 -1.71 -19.14 -8.85
CA GLU A 190 -0.35 -18.57 -8.90
C GLU A 190 -0.19 -17.63 -10.11
N THR A 191 -0.53 -18.11 -11.31
CA THR A 191 -0.50 -17.31 -12.56
C THR A 191 -1.38 -16.04 -12.47
N VAL A 192 -2.53 -16.11 -11.80
CA VAL A 192 -3.42 -14.96 -11.58
C VAL A 192 -2.84 -13.96 -10.58
N MET A 193 -2.14 -14.44 -9.54
CA MET A 193 -1.46 -13.56 -8.57
C MET A 193 -0.25 -12.86 -9.18
N GLU A 194 0.60 -13.57 -9.93
CA GLU A 194 1.70 -12.96 -10.71
C GLU A 194 1.17 -11.85 -11.64
N TRP A 195 0.11 -12.15 -12.41
CA TRP A 195 -0.57 -11.18 -13.26
C TRP A 195 -1.10 -9.97 -12.45
N LYS A 196 -1.71 -10.21 -11.28
CA LYS A 196 -2.23 -9.15 -10.42
C LYS A 196 -1.11 -8.21 -9.97
N ASP A 197 0.06 -8.71 -9.57
CA ASP A 197 1.17 -7.87 -9.11
C ASP A 197 1.82 -7.09 -10.27
N ASP A 198 1.97 -7.74 -11.43
CA ASP A 198 2.44 -7.14 -12.70
C ASP A 198 1.54 -5.95 -13.12
N TYR A 199 0.21 -6.07 -12.96
CA TYR A 199 -0.75 -4.99 -13.28
C TYR A 199 -0.93 -3.97 -12.14
N GLN A 200 -0.90 -4.38 -10.87
CA GLN A 200 -0.95 -3.48 -9.72
C GLN A 200 0.21 -2.47 -9.77
N HIS A 201 1.43 -2.92 -10.10
CA HIS A 201 2.59 -2.04 -10.27
C HIS A 201 2.41 -1.03 -11.43
N ARG A 202 1.89 -1.49 -12.58
CA ARG A 202 1.63 -0.63 -13.75
C ARG A 202 0.57 0.43 -13.46
N ILE A 203 -0.56 0.02 -12.86
CA ILE A 203 -1.67 0.90 -12.49
C ILE A 203 -1.21 1.93 -11.45
N THR A 204 -0.46 1.51 -10.42
CA THR A 204 0.17 2.42 -9.44
C THR A 204 1.02 3.47 -10.15
N THR A 205 1.86 3.05 -11.09
CA THR A 205 2.73 3.95 -11.87
C THR A 205 1.92 4.94 -12.72
N GLN A 206 0.80 4.52 -13.31
CA GLN A 206 -0.12 5.41 -14.04
C GLN A 206 -0.78 6.44 -13.11
N LEU A 207 -1.28 6.03 -11.94
CA LEU A 207 -1.91 6.92 -10.95
C LEU A 207 -0.94 7.93 -10.35
N CYS A 208 0.29 7.51 -10.03
CA CYS A 208 1.37 8.40 -9.62
C CYS A 208 1.73 9.41 -10.72
N ARG A 209 1.80 8.97 -11.99
CA ARG A 209 2.09 9.86 -13.14
C ARG A 209 0.96 10.83 -13.45
N LEU A 210 -0.29 10.50 -13.11
CA LEU A 210 -1.43 11.43 -13.14
C LEU A 210 -1.42 12.43 -11.98
N GLY A 211 -0.53 12.27 -10.99
CA GLY A 211 -0.39 13.16 -9.85
C GLY A 211 -1.39 12.91 -8.71
N GLY A 212 -2.11 11.79 -8.70
CA GLY A 212 -3.10 11.50 -7.65
C GLY A 212 -2.48 11.42 -6.26
N SER A 213 -2.94 12.25 -5.32
CA SER A 213 -2.38 12.37 -3.96
C SER A 213 -2.99 11.37 -2.97
N TYR A 214 -2.97 10.10 -3.37
CA TYR A 214 -3.39 8.94 -2.58
C TYR A 214 -2.47 8.69 -1.36
N ASP A 215 -3.03 8.11 -0.30
CA ASP A 215 -2.25 7.54 0.81
C ASP A 215 -1.74 6.15 0.45
N TRP A 216 -0.62 6.11 -0.27
CA TRP A 216 0.05 4.87 -0.69
C TRP A 216 0.51 3.97 0.47
N SER A 217 0.48 4.43 1.73
CA SER A 217 0.74 3.57 2.89
C SER A 217 -0.43 2.63 3.22
N ARG A 218 -1.62 2.88 2.65
CA ARG A 218 -2.88 2.17 2.92
C ARG A 218 -3.45 1.43 1.71
N VAL A 219 -2.59 0.98 0.79
CA VAL A 219 -3.02 0.22 -0.39
C VAL A 219 -3.80 -1.04 0.01
N ALA A 220 -5.08 -1.07 -0.35
CA ALA A 220 -5.93 -2.24 -0.20
C ALA A 220 -5.99 -3.06 -1.49
N PHE A 221 -6.08 -4.38 -1.38
CA PHE A 221 -6.49 -5.26 -2.48
C PHE A 221 -7.60 -6.17 -1.96
N THR A 222 -8.65 -6.40 -2.76
CA THR A 222 -9.90 -7.00 -2.27
C THR A 222 -9.75 -8.39 -1.64
N MET A 223 -8.75 -9.17 -2.06
CA MET A 223 -8.44 -10.49 -1.50
C MET A 223 -7.45 -10.49 -0.33
N ASN A 224 -6.93 -9.32 0.09
CA ASN A 224 -6.03 -9.23 1.25
C ASN A 224 -6.73 -9.74 2.51
N GLU A 225 -5.99 -10.39 3.42
CA GLU A 225 -6.53 -11.03 4.62
C GLU A 225 -7.55 -10.17 5.42
N PRO A 226 -7.33 -8.86 5.68
CA PRO A 226 -8.30 -8.05 6.43
C PRO A 226 -9.61 -7.80 5.68
N LEU A 227 -9.55 -7.66 4.35
CA LEU A 227 -10.73 -7.46 3.50
C LEU A 227 -11.49 -8.77 3.30
N SER A 228 -10.77 -9.87 3.06
CA SER A 228 -11.33 -11.23 3.03
C SER A 228 -12.04 -11.58 4.34
N LYS A 229 -11.47 -11.22 5.51
CA LYS A 229 -12.15 -11.37 6.81
C LYS A 229 -13.43 -10.54 6.90
N ALA A 230 -13.41 -9.28 6.46
CA ALA A 230 -14.61 -8.43 6.46
C ALA A 230 -15.73 -8.95 5.55
N VAL A 231 -15.38 -9.56 4.40
CA VAL A 231 -16.36 -10.21 3.50
C VAL A 231 -16.95 -11.46 4.16
N THR A 232 -16.13 -12.31 4.79
CA THR A 232 -16.61 -13.50 5.52
C THR A 232 -17.52 -13.12 6.69
N GLU A 233 -17.14 -12.14 7.51
CA GLU A 233 -17.95 -11.60 8.61
C GLU A 233 -19.32 -11.12 8.12
N ASN A 234 -19.33 -10.31 7.04
CA ASN A 234 -20.56 -9.82 6.45
C ASN A 234 -21.43 -10.94 5.85
N PHE A 235 -20.82 -11.99 5.28
CA PHE A 235 -21.54 -13.16 4.79
C PHE A 235 -22.20 -13.95 5.93
N CYS A 236 -21.47 -14.23 7.01
CA CYS A 236 -21.99 -14.94 8.19
C CYS A 236 -23.18 -14.17 8.78
N ARG A 237 -23.02 -12.87 9.04
CA ARG A 237 -24.08 -12.03 9.59
C ARG A 237 -25.32 -11.98 8.70
N LEU A 238 -25.18 -11.75 7.39
CA LEU A 238 -26.33 -11.73 6.48
C LEU A 238 -27.00 -13.11 6.34
N HIS A 239 -26.29 -14.22 6.62
CA HIS A 239 -26.88 -15.56 6.67
C HIS A 239 -27.60 -15.81 8.01
N GLU A 240 -27.05 -15.34 9.13
CA GLU A 240 -27.68 -15.37 10.46
C GLU A 240 -28.95 -14.50 10.52
N ASP A 241 -28.93 -13.33 9.88
CA ASP A 241 -30.08 -12.44 9.65
C ASP A 241 -31.13 -13.05 8.68
N GLY A 242 -30.86 -14.22 8.07
CA GLY A 242 -31.75 -14.91 7.13
C GLY A 242 -31.85 -14.29 5.73
N ILE A 243 -31.04 -13.27 5.43
CA ILE A 243 -31.02 -12.54 4.16
C ILE A 243 -30.31 -13.36 3.06
N ILE A 244 -29.20 -14.01 3.41
CA ILE A 244 -28.50 -14.98 2.57
C ILE A 244 -29.02 -16.39 2.91
N TYR A 245 -29.53 -17.09 1.89
CA TYR A 245 -30.05 -18.45 2.02
C TYR A 245 -29.67 -19.30 0.81
N ARG A 246 -29.72 -20.64 0.96
CA ARG A 246 -29.49 -21.60 -0.13
C ARG A 246 -30.81 -22.23 -0.56
N ALA A 247 -31.18 -22.05 -1.83
CA ALA A 247 -32.36 -22.67 -2.44
C ALA A 247 -32.12 -22.98 -3.92
N ASN A 248 -32.89 -23.92 -4.46
CA ASN A 248 -32.92 -24.19 -5.89
C ASN A 248 -33.79 -23.14 -6.60
N ARG A 249 -33.19 -22.33 -7.47
CA ARG A 249 -33.88 -21.37 -8.35
C ARG A 249 -33.24 -21.38 -9.74
N LEU A 250 -33.97 -20.87 -10.74
CA LEU A 250 -33.42 -20.59 -12.06
C LEU A 250 -32.35 -19.48 -11.94
N VAL A 251 -31.20 -19.70 -12.55
CA VAL A 251 -30.03 -18.82 -12.53
C VAL A 251 -29.48 -18.62 -13.95
N ASN A 252 -28.87 -17.48 -14.23
CA ASN A 252 -28.18 -17.25 -15.50
C ASN A 252 -26.87 -18.05 -15.51
N TRP A 253 -26.74 -19.05 -16.38
CA TRP A 253 -25.56 -19.92 -16.45
C TRP A 253 -24.69 -19.62 -17.68
N CYS A 254 -23.41 -19.35 -17.46
CA CYS A 254 -22.45 -19.16 -18.54
C CYS A 254 -21.77 -20.49 -18.92
N VAL A 255 -22.26 -21.14 -19.97
CA VAL A 255 -21.71 -22.41 -20.52
C VAL A 255 -20.22 -22.33 -20.90
N LYS A 256 -19.69 -21.14 -21.17
CA LYS A 256 -18.26 -20.95 -21.48
C LYS A 256 -17.36 -20.90 -20.24
N MET A 257 -17.79 -20.17 -19.21
CA MET A 257 -16.99 -19.96 -18.00
C MET A 257 -17.28 -21.04 -16.93
N ASN A 258 -18.40 -21.76 -17.09
CA ASN A 258 -18.95 -22.71 -16.12
C ASN A 258 -19.17 -22.08 -14.74
N THR A 259 -19.93 -20.97 -14.73
CA THR A 259 -20.36 -20.25 -13.53
C THR A 259 -21.74 -19.64 -13.73
N THR A 260 -22.44 -19.39 -12.63
CA THR A 260 -23.61 -18.50 -12.56
C THR A 260 -23.19 -17.04 -12.71
N LEU A 261 -24.09 -16.20 -13.23
CA LEU A 261 -23.96 -14.75 -13.36
C LEU A 261 -25.14 -14.03 -12.68
N SER A 262 -24.91 -12.86 -12.09
CA SER A 262 -26.01 -12.02 -11.58
C SER A 262 -26.80 -11.37 -12.72
N ASN A 263 -28.03 -10.88 -12.45
CA ASN A 263 -28.84 -10.21 -13.45
C ASN A 263 -28.20 -8.91 -14.00
N LEU A 264 -27.24 -8.32 -13.29
CA LEU A 264 -26.51 -7.12 -13.72
C LEU A 264 -25.29 -7.44 -14.60
N GLU A 265 -24.91 -8.72 -14.73
CA GLU A 265 -23.81 -9.21 -15.57
C GLU A 265 -24.30 -9.74 -16.94
N VAL A 266 -25.60 -9.68 -17.23
CA VAL A 266 -26.22 -10.32 -18.41
C VAL A 266 -26.82 -9.28 -19.36
N ASP A 267 -26.06 -8.97 -20.42
CA ASP A 267 -26.52 -8.15 -21.53
C ASP A 267 -27.72 -8.78 -22.25
N GLN A 268 -28.87 -8.10 -22.22
CA GLN A 268 -30.11 -8.56 -22.85
C GLN A 268 -30.09 -8.26 -24.36
N LYS A 269 -29.98 -9.29 -25.20
CA LYS A 269 -30.09 -9.18 -26.66
C LYS A 269 -31.52 -9.43 -27.12
N GLN A 270 -32.25 -8.37 -27.46
CA GLN A 270 -33.58 -8.49 -28.07
C GLN A 270 -33.47 -9.12 -29.47
N LEU A 271 -34.40 -10.02 -29.78
CA LEU A 271 -34.55 -10.67 -31.09
C LEU A 271 -35.98 -10.48 -31.58
N THR A 272 -36.17 -10.16 -32.85
CA THR A 272 -37.49 -9.92 -33.47
C THR A 272 -38.16 -11.19 -34.01
N GLY A 273 -37.46 -12.33 -33.98
CA GLY A 273 -37.97 -13.63 -34.44
C GLY A 273 -36.86 -14.69 -34.50
N ARG A 274 -37.17 -15.82 -35.16
CA ARG A 274 -36.28 -16.98 -35.34
C ARG A 274 -34.91 -16.56 -35.87
N THR A 275 -33.89 -16.65 -35.03
CA THR A 275 -32.51 -16.22 -35.30
C THR A 275 -31.53 -17.33 -34.97
N LEU A 276 -30.71 -17.73 -35.95
CA LEU A 276 -29.61 -18.68 -35.75
C LEU A 276 -28.37 -17.97 -35.20
N LEU A 277 -27.97 -18.30 -33.98
CA LEU A 277 -26.78 -17.73 -33.31
C LEU A 277 -25.81 -18.85 -32.90
N SER A 278 -24.50 -18.62 -33.02
CA SER A 278 -23.49 -19.48 -32.42
C SER A 278 -23.33 -19.17 -30.92
N VAL A 279 -23.17 -20.20 -30.10
CA VAL A 279 -23.07 -20.08 -28.64
C VAL A 279 -21.60 -20.24 -28.21
N PRO A 280 -21.02 -19.28 -27.45
CA PRO A 280 -19.63 -19.39 -27.00
C PRO A 280 -19.42 -20.66 -26.15
N GLY A 281 -18.61 -21.60 -26.64
CA GLY A 281 -18.36 -22.91 -26.00
C GLY A 281 -18.61 -24.09 -26.94
N TYR A 282 -19.41 -23.90 -27.98
CA TYR A 282 -19.72 -24.88 -29.03
C TYR A 282 -18.85 -24.64 -30.29
N ASP A 283 -18.96 -25.49 -31.32
CA ASP A 283 -18.26 -25.28 -32.60
C ASP A 283 -18.72 -23.95 -33.23
N PRO A 284 -17.83 -23.04 -33.68
CA PRO A 284 -18.21 -21.81 -34.37
C PRO A 284 -19.08 -21.98 -35.62
N LYS A 285 -19.13 -23.17 -36.22
CA LYS A 285 -20.00 -23.54 -37.34
C LYS A 285 -21.41 -23.94 -36.87
N GLU A 286 -21.54 -24.44 -35.65
CA GLU A 286 -22.80 -24.84 -35.05
C GLU A 286 -23.63 -23.60 -34.69
N LYS A 287 -24.92 -23.64 -34.99
CA LYS A 287 -25.84 -22.52 -34.75
C LYS A 287 -27.12 -23.04 -34.13
N PHE A 288 -27.50 -22.41 -33.03
CA PHE A 288 -28.68 -22.73 -32.25
C PHE A 288 -29.79 -21.72 -32.55
N GLU A 289 -31.04 -22.17 -32.46
CA GLU A 289 -32.20 -21.34 -32.75
C GLU A 289 -32.67 -20.58 -31.51
N PHE A 290 -32.75 -19.25 -31.64
CA PHE A 290 -33.27 -18.34 -30.63
C PHE A 290 -34.47 -17.58 -31.20
N GLY A 291 -35.35 -17.07 -30.33
CA GLY A 291 -36.57 -16.37 -30.77
C GLY A 291 -37.64 -17.30 -31.36
N VAL A 292 -37.67 -18.56 -30.92
CA VAL A 292 -38.69 -19.58 -31.24
C VAL A 292 -39.29 -20.08 -29.93
N ILE A 293 -40.62 -20.25 -29.90
CA ILE A 293 -41.32 -20.96 -28.82
C ILE A 293 -41.81 -22.28 -29.41
N THR A 294 -41.19 -23.38 -29.03
CA THR A 294 -41.59 -24.72 -29.47
C THR A 294 -42.67 -25.25 -28.55
N SER A 295 -43.90 -25.40 -29.08
CA SER A 295 -44.94 -26.20 -28.43
C SER A 295 -44.76 -27.66 -28.82
N PHE A 296 -44.85 -28.56 -27.85
CA PHE A 296 -44.81 -30.01 -28.04
C PHE A 296 -45.88 -30.67 -27.17
N ALA A 297 -46.49 -31.72 -27.71
CA ALA A 297 -47.42 -32.59 -27.00
C ALA A 297 -46.90 -34.02 -27.10
N TYR A 298 -47.01 -34.75 -26.00
CA TYR A 298 -46.70 -36.18 -25.94
C TYR A 298 -48.02 -36.94 -25.72
N PRO A 299 -48.19 -38.14 -26.28
CA PRO A 299 -49.23 -39.05 -25.81
C PRO A 299 -48.98 -39.33 -24.33
N ILE A 300 -50.04 -39.29 -23.52
CA ILE A 300 -49.99 -39.78 -22.14
C ILE A 300 -50.17 -41.30 -22.23
N GLU A 301 -49.35 -42.04 -21.49
CA GLU A 301 -49.52 -43.49 -21.35
C GLU A 301 -50.82 -43.75 -20.58
N ASP A 302 -51.70 -44.58 -21.14
CA ASP A 302 -53.07 -44.87 -20.67
C ASP A 302 -54.10 -43.71 -20.68
N SER A 303 -54.04 -42.79 -21.68
CA SER A 303 -55.09 -41.76 -21.93
C SER A 303 -55.96 -42.01 -23.17
#